data_AF-A0A2S1ETL9-F1
#
_entry.id   AF-A0A2S1ETL9-F1
#
_cell.length_a   1.000
_cell.length_b   1.000
_cell.length_c   1.000
_cell.angle_alpha   90.00
_cell.angle_beta   90.00
_cell.angle_gamma   90.00
#
_symmetry.space_group_name_H-M   'P 1'
#
loop_
_entity.id
_entity.type
_entity.pdbx_description
1 polymer ?
#
loop_
_entity_poly.entity_id
_entity_poly.type
_entity_poly.pdbx_seq_one_letter_code
_entity_poly.pdbx_strand_id
1 'polypeptide(L)'
;MTENNQGQAQLIASGWHATGASNSDRYRYMIVFDNTLGHEIARQKLVPQVRSDVQRAYSNVDNSLYSGFNVTIDIPNSCINHSLRLVSRYSNDPNNGEGDRVDYWFNSLALNEDNQAYLDKLSANGDTLTVTGWHATNQAAGRPYHYIIAWDQNLGHEIARQKVTAVSRPDVANVYNTVANAVNSGFSVEFNLTEVQDKS
;
A
#
# COMPACT_ATOMS: atom_id res chain seq x y z
N MET A 1 1.48 4.52 0.47
CA MET A 1 1.03 3.24 1.08
C MET A 1 2.07 2.81 2.11
N THR A 2 1.70 2.02 3.10
CA THR A 2 2.65 1.31 3.97
C THR A 2 2.22 -0.16 4.11
N GLU A 3 2.92 -0.95 4.91
CA GLU A 3 2.53 -2.31 5.28
C GLU A 3 2.52 -2.44 6.81
N ASN A 4 1.59 -3.22 7.35
CA ASN A 4 1.51 -3.49 8.78
C ASN A 4 2.36 -4.72 9.18
N ASN A 5 2.43 -5.02 10.47
CA ASN A 5 3.23 -6.14 11.00
C ASN A 5 2.77 -7.54 10.53
N GLN A 6 1.60 -7.64 9.91
CA GLN A 6 1.03 -8.88 9.36
C GLN A 6 1.28 -9.03 7.86
N GLY A 7 1.99 -8.09 7.22
CA GLY A 7 2.20 -8.11 5.78
C GLY A 7 0.96 -7.67 4.99
N GLN A 8 0.12 -6.83 5.59
CA GLN A 8 -1.06 -6.27 4.95
C GLN A 8 -0.84 -4.81 4.58
N ALA A 9 -1.23 -4.47 3.35
CA ALA A 9 -1.07 -3.12 2.83
C ALA A 9 -1.97 -2.13 3.56
N GLN A 10 -1.45 -0.93 3.81
CA GLN A 10 -2.13 0.16 4.49
C GLN A 10 -2.19 1.40 3.60
N LEU A 11 -3.42 1.86 3.39
CA LEU A 11 -3.70 3.13 2.74
C LEU A 11 -3.67 4.25 3.77
N ILE A 12 -2.77 5.21 3.57
CA ILE A 12 -2.70 6.44 4.36
C ILE A 12 -3.32 7.56 3.53
N ALA A 13 -4.36 8.20 4.07
CA ALA A 13 -5.06 9.27 3.39
C ALA A 13 -5.35 10.43 4.34
N SER A 14 -5.18 11.65 3.85
CA SER A 14 -5.57 12.87 4.55
C SER A 14 -6.25 13.84 3.60
N GLY A 15 -7.14 14.65 4.15
CA GLY A 15 -7.98 15.53 3.34
C GLY A 15 -9.05 16.21 4.16
N TRP A 16 -10.09 16.67 3.49
CA TRP A 16 -11.26 17.27 4.11
C TRP A 16 -12.53 16.95 3.31
N HIS A 17 -13.65 16.91 4.01
CA HIS A 17 -14.98 16.85 3.42
C HIS A 17 -15.90 17.74 4.26
N ALA A 18 -16.33 18.87 3.69
CA ALA A 18 -17.19 19.84 4.36
C ALA A 18 -18.57 19.86 3.69
N THR A 19 -19.62 19.74 4.50
CA THR A 19 -21.02 19.73 4.05
C THR A 19 -21.93 20.24 5.16
N GLY A 20 -22.99 20.98 4.82
CA GLY A 20 -23.95 21.49 5.81
C GLY A 20 -24.73 20.38 6.53
N ALA A 21 -24.85 19.20 5.92
CA ALA A 21 -25.45 18.01 6.55
C ALA A 21 -24.65 17.49 7.76
N SER A 22 -23.39 17.91 7.93
CA SER A 22 -22.55 17.50 9.07
C SER A 22 -23.10 17.89 10.45
N ASN A 23 -24.10 18.78 10.52
CA ASN A 23 -24.77 19.17 11.77
C ASN A 23 -25.73 18.10 12.31
N SER A 24 -26.47 17.43 11.41
CA SER A 24 -27.37 16.33 11.77
C SER A 24 -26.63 15.00 11.82
N ASP A 25 -25.61 14.86 10.97
CA ASP A 25 -24.93 13.60 10.71
C ASP A 25 -23.54 13.61 11.39
N ARG A 26 -23.54 13.52 12.72
CA ARG A 26 -22.35 13.84 13.54
C ARG A 26 -21.20 12.83 13.41
N TYR A 27 -21.48 11.61 12.95
CA TYR A 27 -20.48 10.55 12.86
C TYR A 27 -19.85 10.56 11.48
N ARG A 28 -18.54 10.35 11.43
CA ARG A 28 -17.75 10.38 10.21
C ARG A 28 -17.14 9.02 9.97
N TYR A 29 -17.17 8.55 8.74
CA TYR A 29 -16.57 7.31 8.33
C TYR A 29 -15.73 7.53 7.08
N MET A 30 -14.60 6.84 6.99
CA MET A 30 -13.91 6.61 5.73
C MET A 30 -14.18 5.18 5.31
N ILE A 31 -14.60 5.02 4.07
CA ILE A 31 -14.89 3.74 3.44
C ILE A 31 -13.91 3.55 2.29
N VAL A 32 -13.40 2.34 2.15
CA VAL A 32 -12.71 1.89 0.94
C VAL A 32 -13.71 1.08 0.13
N PHE A 33 -14.06 1.60 -1.04
CA PHE A 33 -14.94 0.93 -1.99
C PHE A 33 -14.12 0.32 -3.11
N ASP A 34 -14.39 -0.94 -3.41
CA ASP A 34 -13.77 -1.67 -4.51
C ASP A 34 -14.68 -1.61 -5.73
N ASN A 35 -14.23 -0.90 -6.77
CA ASN A 35 -14.98 -0.77 -8.01
C ASN A 35 -14.92 -2.03 -8.87
N THR A 36 -13.89 -2.85 -8.71
CA THR A 36 -13.75 -4.14 -9.40
C THR A 36 -14.76 -5.14 -8.86
N LEU A 37 -14.93 -5.20 -7.53
CA LEU A 37 -15.87 -6.11 -6.88
C LEU A 37 -17.27 -5.50 -6.63
N GLY A 38 -17.42 -4.19 -6.79
CA GLY A 38 -18.69 -3.48 -6.64
C GLY A 38 -19.19 -3.36 -5.21
N HIS A 39 -18.33 -3.45 -4.20
CA HIS A 39 -18.72 -3.36 -2.79
C HIS A 39 -17.65 -2.71 -1.90
N GLU A 40 -18.08 -2.32 -0.70
CA GLU A 40 -17.21 -1.83 0.36
C GLU A 40 -16.34 -2.96 0.94
N ILE A 41 -15.03 -2.74 1.01
CA ILE A 41 -14.06 -3.73 1.50
C ILE A 41 -13.46 -3.35 2.87
N ALA A 42 -13.55 -2.08 3.26
CA ALA A 42 -13.08 -1.61 4.55
C ALA A 42 -13.81 -0.33 4.98
N ARG A 43 -13.90 -0.14 6.29
CA ARG A 43 -14.52 1.02 6.92
C ARG A 43 -13.82 1.38 8.21
N GLN A 44 -13.71 2.67 8.46
CA GLN A 44 -13.19 3.19 9.70
C GLN A 44 -13.96 4.43 10.15
N LYS A 45 -14.38 4.42 11.42
CA LYS A 45 -14.93 5.61 12.07
C LYS A 45 -13.81 6.63 12.29
N LEU A 46 -14.05 7.88 11.94
CA LEU A 46 -13.06 8.94 11.95
C LEU A 46 -13.17 9.82 13.19
N VAL A 47 -12.00 10.26 13.68
CA VAL A 47 -11.89 11.39 14.60
C VAL A 47 -11.68 12.66 13.76
N PRO A 48 -12.57 13.67 13.88
CA PRO A 48 -12.47 14.89 13.08
C PRO A 48 -11.15 15.63 13.31
N GLN A 49 -10.55 16.13 12.23
CA GLN A 49 -9.33 16.93 12.28
C GLN A 49 -9.63 18.40 11.99
N VAL A 50 -8.93 19.29 12.70
CA VAL A 50 -9.08 20.74 12.54
C VAL A 50 -8.44 21.20 11.22
N ARG A 51 -9.19 22.00 10.45
CA ARG A 51 -8.79 22.58 9.16
C ARG A 51 -9.22 24.04 9.08
N SER A 52 -8.46 24.92 9.74
CA SER A 52 -8.72 26.36 9.76
C SER A 52 -8.67 26.99 8.36
N ASP A 53 -7.88 26.41 7.46
CA ASP A 53 -7.82 26.79 6.05
C ASP A 53 -9.14 26.52 5.31
N VAL A 54 -9.76 25.36 5.58
CA VAL A 54 -11.07 25.00 5.01
C VAL A 54 -12.16 25.88 5.59
N GLN A 55 -12.16 26.14 6.91
CA GLN A 55 -13.10 27.06 7.55
C GLN A 55 -13.02 28.49 6.98
N ARG A 56 -11.82 28.95 6.62
CA ARG A 56 -11.63 30.27 6.02
C ARG A 56 -12.18 30.32 4.59
N ALA A 57 -12.00 29.26 3.81
CA ALA A 57 -12.48 29.18 2.43
C ALA A 57 -13.99 28.94 2.33
N TYR A 58 -14.55 28.15 3.26
CA TYR A 58 -15.94 27.71 3.28
C TYR A 58 -16.62 28.12 4.59
N SER A 59 -16.54 29.40 4.93
CA SER A 59 -17.03 29.92 6.22
C SER A 59 -18.54 29.78 6.43
N ASN A 60 -19.28 29.67 5.32
CA ASN A 60 -20.72 29.44 5.29
C ASN A 60 -21.12 27.96 5.39
N VAL A 61 -20.15 27.04 5.41
CA VAL A 61 -20.41 25.61 5.58
C VAL A 61 -20.18 25.26 7.04
N ASP A 62 -21.24 24.81 7.70
CA ASP A 62 -21.18 24.42 9.10
C ASP A 62 -20.19 23.27 9.33
N ASN A 63 -19.52 23.32 10.49
CA ASN A 63 -18.44 22.42 10.89
C ASN A 63 -17.29 22.28 9.88
N SER A 64 -17.11 23.22 8.95
CA SER A 64 -15.97 23.21 8.01
C SER A 64 -14.62 23.24 8.75
N LEU A 65 -14.55 23.81 9.95
CA LEU A 65 -13.37 23.71 10.83
C LEU A 65 -13.02 22.27 11.19
N TYR A 66 -13.99 21.37 11.35
CA TYR A 66 -13.79 19.96 11.73
C TYR A 66 -14.05 19.00 10.56
N SER A 67 -13.82 19.48 9.34
CA SER A 67 -14.01 18.72 8.10
C SER A 67 -12.84 17.79 7.76
N GLY A 68 -11.70 17.98 8.44
CA GLY A 68 -10.48 17.27 8.13
C GLY A 68 -10.52 15.80 8.54
N PHE A 69 -9.77 14.99 7.82
CA PHE A 69 -9.47 13.61 8.19
C PHE A 69 -7.99 13.31 7.98
N ASN A 70 -7.49 12.38 8.80
CA ASN A 70 -6.22 11.70 8.62
C ASN A 70 -6.45 10.25 9.07
N VAL A 71 -6.26 9.30 8.16
CA VAL A 71 -6.65 7.91 8.38
C VAL A 71 -5.62 6.96 7.77
N THR A 72 -5.39 5.86 8.46
CA THR A 72 -4.66 4.70 7.98
C THR A 72 -5.62 3.51 7.99
N ILE A 73 -5.92 2.95 6.83
CA ILE A 73 -6.87 1.85 6.66
C ILE A 73 -6.13 0.65 6.07
N ASP A 74 -6.28 -0.52 6.70
CA ASP A 74 -5.79 -1.77 6.15
C ASP A 74 -6.61 -2.17 4.91
N ILE A 75 -5.93 -2.47 3.81
CA ILE A 75 -6.52 -2.97 2.57
C ILE A 75 -6.35 -4.48 2.54
N PRO A 76 -7.41 -5.28 2.35
CA PRO A 76 -7.26 -6.72 2.16
C PRO A 76 -6.26 -7.02 1.04
N ASN A 77 -5.32 -7.92 1.27
CA ASN A 77 -4.28 -8.27 0.28
C ASN A 77 -4.87 -8.77 -1.05
N SER A 78 -6.07 -9.37 -1.02
CA SER A 78 -6.82 -9.79 -2.21
C SER A 78 -7.31 -8.62 -3.08
N CYS A 79 -7.35 -7.40 -2.56
CA CYS A 79 -7.91 -6.23 -3.23
C CYS A 79 -6.85 -5.19 -3.62
N ILE A 80 -5.56 -5.47 -3.40
CA ILE A 80 -4.49 -4.46 -3.54
C ILE A 80 -4.27 -4.00 -4.99
N ASN A 81 -4.58 -4.86 -5.96
CA ASN A 81 -4.51 -4.57 -7.40
C ASN A 81 -5.90 -4.32 -7.99
N HIS A 82 -6.89 -3.98 -7.17
CA HIS A 82 -8.21 -3.61 -7.66
C HIS A 82 -8.32 -2.10 -7.84
N SER A 83 -9.34 -1.68 -8.61
CA SER A 83 -9.69 -0.27 -8.71
C SER A 83 -10.39 0.16 -7.42
N LEU A 84 -9.67 0.84 -6.53
CA LEU A 84 -10.20 1.29 -5.24
C LEU A 84 -10.57 2.77 -5.25
N ARG A 85 -11.57 3.15 -4.45
CA ARG A 85 -11.93 4.55 -4.17
C ARG A 85 -12.13 4.77 -2.67
N LEU A 86 -11.81 5.97 -2.22
CA LEU A 86 -12.22 6.42 -0.89
C LEU A 86 -13.59 7.08 -0.94
N VAL A 87 -14.39 6.83 0.09
CA VAL A 87 -15.67 7.50 0.31
C VAL A 87 -15.66 8.09 1.70
N SER A 88 -15.75 9.42 1.80
CA SER A 88 -15.97 10.09 3.07
C SER A 88 -17.46 10.21 3.31
N ARG A 89 -17.93 9.65 4.43
CA ARG A 89 -19.33 9.61 4.81
C ARG A 89 -19.56 10.37 6.10
N TYR A 90 -20.54 11.26 6.10
CA TYR A 90 -21.20 11.72 7.32
C TYR A 90 -22.45 10.88 7.54
N SER A 91 -22.71 10.45 8.78
CA SER A 91 -23.92 9.71 9.14
C SER A 91 -24.44 10.08 10.52
N ASN A 92 -25.74 9.89 10.72
CA ASN A 92 -26.37 9.97 12.04
C ASN A 92 -26.27 8.66 12.85
N ASP A 93 -25.78 7.55 12.27
CA ASP A 93 -25.59 6.28 12.96
C ASP A 93 -24.17 6.18 13.57
N PRO A 94 -24.04 6.07 14.91
CA PRO A 94 -22.74 5.95 15.59
C PRO A 94 -22.03 4.62 15.40
N ASN A 95 -22.76 3.57 15.05
CA ASN A 95 -22.24 2.21 15.13
C ASN A 95 -21.76 1.78 13.75
N ASN A 96 -22.65 1.85 12.76
CA ASN A 96 -22.31 1.42 11.41
C ASN A 96 -22.06 2.62 10.51
N GLY A 97 -22.83 3.70 10.64
CA GLY A 97 -22.83 4.79 9.66
C GLY A 97 -23.73 4.49 8.46
N GLU A 98 -24.73 3.62 8.66
CA GLU A 98 -25.69 3.20 7.63
C GLU A 98 -27.07 3.89 7.77
N GLY A 99 -27.23 4.79 8.73
CA GLY A 99 -28.43 5.63 8.86
C GLY A 99 -28.52 6.69 7.76
N ASP A 100 -29.18 7.82 8.06
CA ASP A 100 -29.16 8.96 7.15
C ASP A 100 -27.71 9.42 6.99
N ARG A 101 -27.34 9.70 5.74
CA ARG A 101 -25.93 9.90 5.37
C ARG A 101 -25.75 10.75 4.14
N VAL A 102 -24.58 11.37 4.06
CA VAL A 102 -24.06 12.02 2.86
C VAL A 102 -22.66 11.53 2.56
N ASP A 103 -22.46 11.17 1.29
CA ASP A 103 -21.23 10.57 0.80
C ASP A 103 -20.51 11.50 -0.16
N TYR A 104 -19.20 11.64 0.02
CA TYR A 104 -18.31 12.21 -0.97
C TYR A 104 -17.38 11.13 -1.50
N TRP A 105 -17.50 10.86 -2.80
CA TRP A 105 -16.71 9.87 -3.52
C TRP A 105 -15.47 10.54 -4.10
N PHE A 106 -14.30 10.18 -3.59
CA PHE A 106 -13.03 10.66 -4.15
C PHE A 106 -12.72 9.96 -5.49
N ASN A 107 -11.75 10.51 -6.22
CA ASN A 107 -11.23 9.89 -7.44
C ASN A 107 -10.67 8.48 -7.16
N SER A 108 -10.58 7.65 -8.22
CA SER A 108 -9.93 6.35 -8.14
C SER A 108 -8.51 6.49 -7.59
N LEU A 109 -8.15 5.59 -6.68
CA LEU A 109 -6.79 5.48 -6.20
C LEU A 109 -5.93 4.96 -7.35
N ALA A 110 -4.86 5.68 -7.67
CA ALA A 110 -3.84 5.24 -8.62
C ALA A 110 -2.80 4.42 -7.86
N LEU A 111 -3.11 3.17 -7.54
CA LEU A 111 -2.15 2.23 -6.98
C LEU A 111 -1.22 1.72 -8.08
N ASN A 112 0.06 1.54 -7.77
CA ASN A 112 1.00 0.98 -8.73
C ASN A 112 0.78 -0.54 -8.82
N GLU A 113 0.39 -1.04 -9.99
CA GLU A 113 0.18 -2.47 -10.25
C GLU A 113 1.40 -3.14 -10.90
N ASP A 114 2.46 -2.37 -11.14
CA ASP A 114 3.64 -2.85 -11.85
C ASP A 114 4.47 -3.79 -10.98
N ASN A 115 5.28 -4.57 -11.69
CA ASN A 115 6.28 -5.45 -11.11
C ASN A 115 7.67 -4.89 -11.42
N GLN A 116 8.22 -4.07 -10.54
CA GLN A 116 9.44 -3.30 -10.80
C GLN A 116 10.63 -3.90 -10.08
N ALA A 117 11.77 -4.01 -10.77
CA ALA A 117 13.01 -4.48 -10.18
C ALA A 117 14.23 -3.85 -10.85
N TYR A 118 15.37 -3.89 -10.15
CA TYR A 118 16.66 -3.50 -10.70
C TYR A 118 17.80 -4.25 -10.00
N LEU A 119 18.88 -4.52 -10.75
CA LEU A 119 20.13 -5.06 -10.22
C LEU A 119 21.13 -3.92 -10.03
N ASP A 120 21.48 -3.64 -8.78
CA ASP A 120 22.46 -2.61 -8.45
C ASP A 120 23.88 -3.11 -8.69
N LYS A 121 24.16 -4.38 -8.35
CA LYS A 121 25.48 -4.98 -8.49
C LYS A 121 25.38 -6.48 -8.75
N LEU A 122 26.28 -6.94 -9.60
CA LEU A 122 26.60 -8.34 -9.81
C LEU A 122 28.12 -8.47 -9.75
N SER A 123 28.65 -9.28 -8.83
CA SER A 123 30.10 -9.49 -8.72
C SER A 123 30.43 -10.90 -8.26
N ALA A 124 31.44 -11.50 -8.89
CA ALA A 124 32.00 -12.79 -8.48
C ALA A 124 33.31 -12.59 -7.70
N ASN A 125 33.50 -13.38 -6.65
CA ASN A 125 34.75 -13.48 -5.90
C ASN A 125 35.02 -14.95 -5.57
N GLY A 126 35.95 -15.57 -6.31
CA GLY A 126 36.11 -17.02 -6.30
C GLY A 126 34.82 -17.71 -6.70
N ASP A 127 34.36 -18.63 -5.87
CA ASP A 127 33.13 -19.40 -6.10
C ASP A 127 31.87 -18.69 -5.57
N THR A 128 31.97 -17.48 -5.04
CA THR A 128 30.83 -16.74 -4.53
C THR A 128 30.38 -15.66 -5.52
N LEU A 129 29.11 -15.71 -5.93
CA LEU A 129 28.44 -14.66 -6.69
C LEU A 129 27.57 -13.81 -5.75
N THR A 130 27.92 -12.55 -5.57
CA THR A 130 27.11 -11.58 -4.83
C THR A 130 26.20 -10.82 -5.80
N VAL A 131 24.91 -10.77 -5.46
CA VAL A 131 23.88 -10.04 -6.22
C VAL A 131 23.16 -9.07 -5.29
N THR A 132 23.12 -7.80 -5.65
CA THR A 132 22.35 -6.79 -4.91
C THR A 132 21.40 -6.06 -5.85
N GLY A 133 20.26 -5.63 -5.32
CA GLY A 133 19.24 -4.98 -6.10
C GLY A 133 18.02 -4.62 -5.27
N TRP A 134 16.92 -4.35 -5.96
CA TRP A 134 15.61 -4.19 -5.36
C TRP A 134 14.52 -4.79 -6.24
N HIS A 135 13.42 -5.21 -5.60
CA HIS A 135 12.20 -5.71 -6.24
C HIS A 135 11.00 -5.18 -5.46
N ALA A 136 10.17 -4.36 -6.10
CA ALA A 136 9.05 -3.66 -5.49
C ALA A 136 7.79 -3.90 -6.31
N THR A 137 6.74 -4.42 -5.66
CA THR A 137 5.43 -4.60 -6.27
C THR A 137 4.33 -4.75 -5.22
N ASN A 138 3.15 -4.21 -5.50
CA ASN A 138 1.96 -4.44 -4.67
C ASN A 138 1.48 -5.91 -4.73
N GLN A 139 1.89 -6.67 -5.75
CA GLN A 139 1.60 -8.11 -5.87
C GLN A 139 2.26 -8.97 -4.79
N ALA A 140 3.21 -8.43 -4.03
CA ALA A 140 3.85 -9.08 -2.90
C ALA A 140 2.94 -9.17 -1.67
N ALA A 141 1.81 -8.46 -1.64
CA ALA A 141 0.86 -8.47 -0.54
C ALA A 141 0.43 -9.92 -0.19
N GLY A 142 0.58 -10.31 1.08
CA GLY A 142 0.28 -11.67 1.55
C GLY A 142 1.30 -12.74 1.12
N ARG A 143 2.44 -12.36 0.53
CA ARG A 143 3.54 -13.26 0.17
C ARG A 143 4.75 -12.96 1.08
N PRO A 144 4.86 -13.60 2.26
CA PRO A 144 5.82 -13.20 3.30
C PRO A 144 7.28 -13.55 3.00
N TYR A 145 7.55 -14.25 1.90
CA TYR A 145 8.90 -14.69 1.54
C TYR A 145 9.27 -14.19 0.15
N HIS A 146 10.41 -13.51 0.08
CA HIS A 146 11.04 -13.03 -1.13
C HIS A 146 12.30 -13.86 -1.39
N TYR A 147 12.50 -14.30 -2.63
CA TYR A 147 13.64 -15.12 -3.05
C TYR A 147 14.26 -14.55 -4.30
N ILE A 148 15.60 -14.60 -4.38
CA ILE A 148 16.34 -14.40 -5.63
C ILE A 148 16.70 -15.79 -6.15
N ILE A 149 16.42 -16.02 -7.44
CA ILE A 149 16.57 -17.31 -8.09
C ILE A 149 17.60 -17.18 -9.21
N ALA A 150 18.61 -18.05 -9.18
CA ALA A 150 19.54 -18.26 -10.29
C ALA A 150 18.96 -19.35 -11.21
N TRP A 151 18.70 -18.99 -12.47
CA TRP A 151 18.07 -19.87 -13.45
C TRP A 151 19.02 -20.12 -14.62
N ASP A 152 19.23 -21.39 -14.97
CA ASP A 152 19.95 -21.77 -16.18
C ASP A 152 18.99 -21.73 -17.39
N GLN A 153 19.21 -20.79 -18.30
CA GLN A 153 18.39 -20.69 -19.52
C GLN A 153 18.72 -21.79 -20.55
N ASN A 154 19.95 -22.32 -20.56
CA ASN A 154 20.37 -23.37 -21.49
C ASN A 154 19.82 -24.73 -21.05
N LEU A 155 19.92 -25.03 -19.75
CA LEU A 155 19.44 -26.29 -19.17
C LEU A 155 17.96 -26.22 -18.74
N GLY A 156 17.36 -25.03 -18.77
CA GLY A 156 15.93 -24.82 -18.53
C GLY A 156 15.49 -25.15 -17.09
N HIS A 157 16.37 -25.00 -16.10
CA HIS A 157 16.04 -25.29 -14.70
C HIS A 157 16.70 -24.32 -13.73
N GLU A 158 16.20 -24.32 -12.49
CA GLU A 158 16.75 -23.53 -11.40
C GLU A 158 18.05 -24.13 -10.87
N ILE A 159 19.09 -23.31 -10.83
CA ILE A 159 20.40 -23.66 -10.28
C ILE A 159 20.38 -23.55 -8.74
N ALA A 160 19.89 -22.42 -8.24
CA ALA A 160 19.88 -22.11 -6.82
C ALA A 160 18.87 -21.01 -6.50
N ARG A 161 18.49 -20.93 -5.22
CA ARG A 161 17.70 -19.81 -4.69
C ARG A 161 18.23 -19.36 -3.35
N GLN A 162 18.10 -18.07 -3.08
CA GLN A 162 18.42 -17.48 -1.79
C GLN A 162 17.21 -16.74 -1.24
N LYS A 163 16.88 -17.01 0.02
CA LYS A 163 15.85 -16.26 0.73
C LYS A 163 16.40 -14.87 1.04
N VAL A 164 15.63 -13.85 0.71
CA VAL A 164 16.00 -12.46 0.97
C VAL A 164 15.77 -12.11 2.43
N THR A 165 16.80 -11.54 3.06
CA THR A 165 16.64 -10.66 4.21
C THR A 165 16.54 -9.24 3.65
N ALA A 166 15.43 -8.56 3.94
CA ALA A 166 15.15 -7.26 3.35
C ALA A 166 16.22 -6.22 3.70
N VAL A 167 16.58 -5.41 2.70
CA VAL A 167 17.48 -4.27 2.83
C VAL A 167 16.68 -3.00 2.63
N SER A 168 16.89 -2.00 3.50
CA SER A 168 16.17 -0.74 3.43
C SER A 168 16.55 0.07 2.18
N ARG A 169 15.55 0.55 1.44
CA ARG A 169 15.65 1.35 0.21
C ARG A 169 14.70 2.55 0.25
N PRO A 170 15.02 3.60 1.03
CA PRO A 170 14.21 4.83 1.07
C PRO A 170 14.13 5.53 -0.30
N ASP A 171 15.18 5.41 -1.12
CA ASP A 171 15.23 5.91 -2.49
C ASP A 171 14.15 5.27 -3.38
N VAL A 172 13.97 3.95 -3.30
CA VAL A 172 12.92 3.21 -4.03
C VAL A 172 11.54 3.62 -3.49
N ALA A 173 11.38 3.72 -2.17
CA ALA A 173 10.11 4.13 -1.57
C ALA A 173 9.66 5.55 -1.96
N ASN A 174 10.61 6.47 -2.17
CA ASN A 174 10.29 7.83 -2.59
C ASN A 174 9.74 7.88 -4.03
N VAL A 175 10.30 7.06 -4.93
CA VAL A 175 9.86 6.94 -6.33
C VAL A 175 8.55 6.17 -6.43
N TYR A 176 8.44 5.04 -5.71
CA TYR A 176 7.30 4.12 -5.75
C TYR A 176 6.45 4.21 -4.48
N ASN A 177 6.02 5.41 -4.12
CA ASN A 177 5.31 5.68 -2.86
C ASN A 177 3.89 5.05 -2.76
N THR A 178 3.37 4.52 -3.86
CA THR A 178 2.11 3.75 -3.93
C THR A 178 2.33 2.24 -3.87
N VAL A 179 3.58 1.76 -3.86
CA VAL A 179 3.90 0.35 -3.59
C VAL A 179 4.04 0.14 -2.09
N ALA A 180 3.20 -0.74 -1.53
CA ALA A 180 3.31 -1.15 -0.14
C ALA A 180 4.69 -1.78 0.11
N ASN A 181 5.30 -1.44 1.25
CA ASN A 181 6.59 -1.95 1.66
C ASN A 181 7.78 -1.69 0.71
N ALA A 182 7.68 -0.71 -0.20
CA ALA A 182 8.77 -0.35 -1.12
C ALA A 182 10.09 -0.04 -0.40
N VAL A 183 10.02 0.44 0.85
CA VAL A 183 11.21 0.72 1.69
C VAL A 183 12.00 -0.54 2.04
N ASN A 184 11.40 -1.74 2.01
CA ASN A 184 12.07 -3.00 2.30
C ASN A 184 12.24 -3.88 1.04
N SER A 185 12.21 -3.25 -0.14
CA SER A 185 12.36 -3.91 -1.45
C SER A 185 13.77 -4.41 -1.77
N GLY A 186 14.77 -3.91 -1.03
CA GLY A 186 16.17 -4.20 -1.32
C GLY A 186 16.56 -5.63 -0.95
N PHE A 187 17.55 -6.16 -1.66
CA PHE A 187 18.17 -7.44 -1.36
C PHE A 187 19.68 -7.40 -1.57
N SER A 188 20.37 -8.26 -0.83
CA SER A 188 21.78 -8.60 -1.02
C SER A 188 21.94 -10.08 -0.71
N VAL A 189 22.20 -10.88 -1.74
CA VAL A 189 22.30 -12.34 -1.63
C VAL A 189 23.63 -12.83 -2.20
N GLU A 190 24.07 -13.98 -1.71
CA GLU A 190 25.27 -14.67 -2.19
C GLU A 190 24.90 -16.08 -2.65
N PHE A 191 25.37 -16.46 -3.83
CA PHE A 191 25.29 -17.82 -4.34
C PHE A 191 26.67 -18.44 -4.30
N ASN A 192 26.80 -19.61 -3.67
CA ASN A 192 28.00 -20.41 -3.77
C ASN A 192 27.89 -21.31 -5.01
N LEU A 193 28.79 -21.12 -5.96
CA LEU A 193 28.84 -21.80 -7.24
C LEU A 193 29.46 -23.21 -7.15
N THR A 194 30.06 -23.59 -6.01
CA THR A 194 30.57 -24.96 -5.80
C THR A 194 29.45 -25.98 -5.55
N GLU A 195 28.41 -25.63 -4.80
CA GLU A 195 27.26 -26.53 -4.57
C GLU A 195 26.40 -26.77 -5.82
N VAL A 196 26.57 -25.94 -6.85
CA VAL A 196 25.89 -26.05 -8.14
C VAL A 196 26.51 -27.13 -9.02
N GLN A 197 27.80 -27.43 -8.86
CA GLN A 197 28.52 -28.37 -9.72
C GLN A 197 28.34 -29.85 -9.35
N ASP A 198 27.88 -30.16 -8.13
CA ASP A 198 27.70 -31.55 -7.68
C ASP A 198 26.37 -32.20 -8.10
N LYS A 199 25.55 -31.50 -8.92
CA LYS A 199 24.23 -32.00 -9.39
C LYS A 199 24.10 -32.18 -10.91
N SER A 200 25.20 -32.08 -11.66
CA SER A 200 25.22 -32.33 -13.12
C SER A 200 25.57 -33.77 -13.47
#